data_AF-A0AAE8I7V5-F1
#
_entry.id   AF-A0AAE8I7V5-F1
#
_cell.length_a   1.000
_cell.length_b   1.000
_cell.length_c   1.000
_cell.angle_alpha   90.00
_cell.angle_beta   90.00
_cell.angle_gamma   90.00
#
_symmetry.space_group_name_H-M   'P 1'
#
loop_
_entity.id
_entity.type
_entity.pdbx_description
1 polymer ?
#
loop_
_entity_poly.entity_id
_entity_poly.type
_entity_poly.pdbx_seq_one_letter_code
_entity_poly.pdbx_strand_id
1 'polypeptide(L)'
;MSDITGLHLLSTLAPDGRLTVSLAEQTLPAPTGSQVVLRVEAAPINPSDLGLLLGSADVDHAEYGDGYLVAQMPEASMRAMASRLGDAMPVGNEGAGTVIAAGEAAEAQALLGKRVTCVPGGMYAQYRLVDARACMVLPDGATAEQGASAFVNPMTALGFVETMRAEGHKALVHTAAASNLGQMLVKICQADDIPLVNIVRSPAQVALLRDLGARHVLDSTADDFAELLVAALTETGATIAFDAIGGGSLVSRILGAMEQVASAGAIYSRYGSATMKQAYIYGALDLSPTLLTRSFGFSWRVGGWLLTPFLAQAGAETVERMRARVRDNLTGLFASHYKARLSLRDALTRDAVLAYNARRTGEKYLIVPNAA
;
A
#
# COMPACT_ATOMS: atom_id res chain seq x y z
N MET A 1 6.97 -34.73 0.91
CA MET A 1 8.20 -33.95 1.19
C MET A 1 8.36 -33.88 2.70
N SER A 2 9.57 -33.79 3.25
CA SER A 2 9.78 -33.59 4.69
C SER A 2 9.48 -32.14 5.09
N ASP A 3 9.42 -31.90 6.41
CA ASP A 3 9.36 -30.54 6.96
C ASP A 3 10.51 -29.66 6.45
N ILE A 4 10.26 -28.36 6.35
CA ILE A 4 11.22 -27.37 5.87
C ILE A 4 11.43 -26.30 6.93
N THR A 5 12.69 -26.06 7.28
CA THR A 5 13.08 -25.08 8.28
C THR A 5 13.71 -23.85 7.62
N GLY A 6 13.37 -22.66 8.10
CA GLY A 6 13.99 -21.41 7.67
C GLY A 6 13.68 -20.26 8.60
N LEU A 7 14.28 -19.10 8.32
CA LEU A 7 14.15 -17.90 9.13
C LEU A 7 12.92 -17.06 8.73
N HIS A 8 12.35 -16.37 9.71
CA HIS A 8 11.36 -15.32 9.48
C HIS A 8 11.52 -14.15 10.46
N LEU A 9 10.89 -13.01 10.14
CA LEU A 9 10.80 -11.85 11.01
C LEU A 9 9.51 -11.86 11.82
N LEU A 10 9.67 -11.69 13.14
CA LEU A 10 8.59 -11.53 14.10
C LEU A 10 8.63 -10.12 14.71
N SER A 11 7.46 -9.57 14.99
CA SER A 11 7.27 -8.34 15.75
C SER A 11 6.39 -8.63 16.97
N THR A 12 6.99 -8.52 18.16
CA THR A 12 6.36 -8.83 19.44
C THR A 12 6.28 -7.58 20.29
N LEU A 13 5.08 -7.21 20.71
CA LEU A 13 4.86 -6.05 21.57
C LEU A 13 4.46 -6.52 22.97
N ALA A 14 5.30 -6.25 23.96
CA ALA A 14 4.99 -6.58 25.35
C ALA A 14 4.04 -5.54 26.01
N PRO A 15 3.30 -5.91 27.07
CA PRO A 15 2.40 -4.99 27.77
C PRO A 15 3.06 -3.75 28.37
N ASP A 16 4.36 -3.81 28.64
CA ASP A 16 5.18 -2.68 29.12
C ASP A 16 5.61 -1.70 27.99
N GLY A 17 5.15 -1.94 26.76
CA GLY A 17 5.46 -1.12 25.58
C GLY A 17 6.78 -1.47 24.91
N ARG A 18 7.49 -2.50 25.39
CA ARG A 18 8.71 -2.97 24.73
C ARG A 18 8.36 -3.73 23.46
N LEU A 19 8.73 -3.16 22.32
CA LEU A 19 8.63 -3.79 21.00
C LEU A 19 9.94 -4.52 20.71
N THR A 20 9.87 -5.81 20.45
CA THR A 20 11.00 -6.62 19.97
C THR A 20 10.73 -7.05 18.54
N VAL A 21 11.62 -6.73 17.61
CA VAL A 21 11.62 -7.30 16.26
C VAL A 21 12.83 -8.19 16.13
N SER A 22 12.62 -9.47 15.79
CA SER A 22 13.72 -10.43 15.76
C SER A 22 13.56 -11.48 14.66
N LEU A 23 14.69 -12.02 14.24
CA LEU A 23 14.74 -13.24 13.47
C LEU A 23 14.45 -14.44 14.36
N ALA A 24 13.59 -15.32 13.88
CA ALA A 24 13.34 -16.61 14.51
C ALA A 24 13.35 -17.71 13.45
N GLU A 25 13.68 -18.92 13.88
CA GLU A 25 13.56 -20.12 13.06
C GLU A 25 12.12 -20.65 13.11
N GLN A 26 11.61 -21.07 11.96
CA GLN A 26 10.32 -21.70 11.82
C GLN A 26 10.46 -22.98 11.01
N THR A 27 9.84 -24.05 11.50
CA THR A 27 9.66 -25.30 10.76
C THR A 27 8.24 -25.36 10.21
N LEU A 28 8.13 -25.46 8.88
CA LEU A 28 6.88 -25.63 8.17
C LEU A 28 6.62 -27.13 7.94
N PRO A 29 5.39 -27.61 8.21
CA PRO A 29 5.04 -28.98 7.88
C PRO A 29 5.00 -29.17 6.36
N ALA A 30 5.06 -30.43 5.92
CA ALA A 30 4.78 -30.78 4.54
C ALA A 30 3.41 -30.25 4.08
N PRO A 31 3.29 -29.65 2.88
CA PRO A 31 2.02 -29.14 2.38
C PRO A 31 1.03 -30.27 2.12
N THR A 32 -0.25 -30.06 2.47
CA THR A 32 -1.36 -30.98 2.20
C THR A 32 -2.50 -30.29 1.47
N GLY A 33 -3.34 -31.04 0.76
CA GLY A 33 -4.47 -30.51 0.00
C GLY A 33 -4.04 -29.44 -1.00
N SER A 34 -4.66 -28.25 -0.91
CA SER A 34 -4.39 -27.08 -1.75
C SER A 34 -3.16 -26.27 -1.32
N GLN A 35 -2.41 -26.70 -0.32
CA GLN A 35 -1.25 -25.94 0.17
C GLN A 35 -0.06 -26.06 -0.77
N VAL A 36 0.75 -24.99 -0.83
CA VAL A 36 2.05 -24.99 -1.49
C VAL A 36 3.09 -24.32 -0.57
N VAL A 37 4.34 -24.79 -0.64
CA VAL A 37 5.47 -24.13 0.02
C VAL A 37 6.16 -23.23 -0.99
N LEU A 38 6.14 -21.94 -0.70
CA LEU A 38 6.81 -20.90 -1.44
C LEU A 38 8.19 -20.64 -0.83
N ARG A 39 9.25 -20.78 -1.62
CA ARG A 39 10.55 -20.19 -1.27
C ARG A 39 10.50 -18.71 -1.66
N VAL A 40 10.42 -17.83 -0.68
CA VAL A 40 10.24 -16.40 -0.91
C VAL A 40 11.55 -15.80 -1.42
N GLU A 41 11.50 -15.20 -2.59
CA GLU A 41 12.69 -14.63 -3.24
C GLU A 41 12.72 -13.10 -3.09
N ALA A 42 11.55 -12.46 -2.97
CA ALA A 42 11.42 -11.02 -2.88
C ALA A 42 10.13 -10.62 -2.15
N ALA A 43 10.22 -9.74 -1.14
CA ALA A 43 9.09 -9.19 -0.41
C ALA A 43 9.30 -7.67 -0.19
N PRO A 44 8.38 -6.80 -0.64
CA PRO A 44 8.53 -5.35 -0.50
C PRO A 44 8.30 -4.90 0.93
N ILE A 45 8.96 -3.81 1.31
CA ILE A 45 8.59 -3.05 2.51
C ILE A 45 7.58 -1.97 2.13
N ASN A 46 6.29 -2.21 2.41
CA ASN A 46 5.21 -1.24 2.27
C ASN A 46 4.91 -0.52 3.59
N PRO A 47 4.29 0.68 3.57
CA PRO A 47 3.88 1.36 4.80
C PRO A 47 2.98 0.53 5.73
N SER A 48 2.13 -0.34 5.18
CA SER A 48 1.29 -1.25 5.96
C SER A 48 2.11 -2.27 6.74
N ASP A 49 3.22 -2.75 6.16
CA ASP A 49 4.13 -3.67 6.84
C ASP A 49 4.83 -2.97 8.01
N LEU A 50 5.21 -1.70 7.84
CA LEU A 50 5.85 -0.90 8.90
C LEU A 50 4.92 -0.66 10.09
N GLY A 51 3.62 -0.49 9.85
CA GLY A 51 2.62 -0.38 10.92
C GLY A 51 2.60 -1.61 11.82
N LEU A 52 2.76 -2.82 11.25
CA LEU A 52 2.88 -4.06 12.03
C LEU A 52 4.29 -4.28 12.59
N LEU A 53 5.33 -4.02 11.78
CA LEU A 53 6.73 -4.25 12.12
C LEU A 53 7.18 -3.41 13.31
N LEU A 54 6.98 -2.09 13.19
CA LEU A 54 7.54 -1.06 14.07
C LEU A 54 6.46 -0.27 14.83
N GLY A 55 5.25 -0.18 14.27
CA GLY A 55 4.21 0.68 14.82
C GLY A 55 4.69 2.12 14.97
N SER A 56 4.51 2.69 16.16
CA SER A 56 5.01 4.02 16.54
C SER A 56 6.21 3.96 17.50
N ALA A 57 6.91 2.82 17.56
CA ALA A 57 8.05 2.66 18.45
C ALA A 57 9.21 3.60 18.09
N ASP A 58 9.94 4.04 19.11
CA ASP A 58 11.13 4.90 18.98
C ASP A 58 12.31 4.09 18.45
N VAL A 59 12.44 4.05 17.13
CA VAL A 59 13.52 3.34 16.44
C VAL A 59 14.83 4.14 16.40
N ASP A 60 14.79 5.45 16.67
CA ASP A 60 15.99 6.29 16.69
C ASP A 60 16.89 5.95 17.88
N HIS A 61 16.26 5.64 19.02
CA HIS A 61 16.91 5.26 20.28
C HIS A 61 16.77 3.77 20.63
N ALA A 62 16.40 2.94 19.65
CA ALA A 62 16.30 1.50 19.84
C ALA A 62 17.67 0.84 20.11
N GLU A 63 17.64 -0.27 20.83
CA GLU A 63 18.76 -1.21 20.90
C GLU A 63 18.78 -2.03 19.61
N TYR A 64 19.97 -2.19 19.02
CA TYR A 64 20.19 -3.00 17.83
C TYR A 64 21.22 -4.08 18.14
N GLY A 65 20.91 -5.32 17.76
CA GLY A 65 21.84 -6.44 17.85
C GLY A 65 21.81 -7.30 16.60
N ASP A 66 22.53 -8.42 16.63
CA ASP A 66 22.61 -9.31 15.48
C ASP A 66 21.29 -10.06 15.28
N GLY A 67 20.52 -9.66 14.27
CA GLY A 67 19.22 -10.27 13.95
C GLY A 67 18.07 -9.84 14.87
N TYR A 68 18.20 -8.74 15.61
CA TYR A 68 17.10 -8.15 16.39
C TYR A 68 17.24 -6.64 16.60
N LEU A 69 16.11 -6.00 16.91
CA LEU A 69 16.06 -4.67 17.52
C LEU A 69 15.01 -4.65 18.65
N VAL A 70 15.23 -3.79 19.64
CA VAL A 70 14.29 -3.52 20.74
C VAL A 70 14.03 -2.03 20.84
N ALA A 71 12.77 -1.63 20.73
CA ALA A 71 12.34 -0.23 20.75
C ALA A 71 11.22 -0.04 21.77
N GLN A 72 11.06 1.18 22.29
CA GLN A 72 9.95 1.51 23.19
C GLN A 72 8.81 2.13 22.41
N MET A 73 7.58 1.63 22.60
CA MET A 73 6.39 2.24 22.05
C MET A 73 5.76 3.26 23.02
N PRO A 74 5.30 4.43 22.54
CA PRO A 74 4.61 5.39 23.38
C PRO A 74 3.33 4.81 23.98
N GLU A 75 3.08 5.09 25.27
CA GLU A 75 1.90 4.60 26.01
C GLU A 75 0.58 4.94 25.30
N ALA A 76 0.48 6.15 24.74
CA ALA A 76 -0.70 6.60 23.99
C ALA A 76 -1.01 5.72 22.77
N SER A 77 -0.01 5.03 22.20
CA SER A 77 -0.17 4.13 21.05
C SER A 77 -0.51 2.70 21.46
N MET A 78 -0.27 2.32 22.72
CA MET A 78 -0.47 0.96 23.22
C MET A 78 -1.93 0.50 23.13
N ARG A 79 -2.88 1.42 23.40
CA ARG A 79 -4.31 1.11 23.36
C ARG A 79 -4.76 0.61 21.98
N ALA A 80 -4.21 1.17 20.90
CA ALA A 80 -4.54 0.75 19.54
C ALA A 80 -3.96 -0.64 19.20
N MET A 81 -2.99 -1.14 19.97
CA MET A 81 -2.30 -2.41 19.77
C MET A 81 -2.68 -3.47 20.80
N ALA A 82 -3.71 -3.22 21.62
CA ALA A 82 -4.11 -4.08 22.74
C ALA A 82 -4.34 -5.55 22.33
N SER A 83 -4.86 -5.78 21.12
CA SER A 83 -5.20 -7.13 20.62
C SER A 83 -4.01 -7.98 20.21
N ARG A 84 -2.79 -7.44 20.18
CA ARG A 84 -1.56 -8.18 19.81
C ARG A 84 -0.50 -8.17 20.91
N LEU A 85 -0.87 -7.72 22.12
CA LEU A 85 0.08 -7.67 23.24
C LEU A 85 0.49 -9.08 23.64
N GLY A 86 1.79 -9.34 23.65
CA GLY A 86 2.38 -10.66 23.93
C GLY A 86 2.46 -11.59 22.72
N ASP A 87 1.78 -11.27 21.61
CA ASP A 87 1.79 -12.10 20.41
C ASP A 87 3.01 -11.81 19.55
N ALA A 88 3.68 -12.87 19.11
CA ALA A 88 4.74 -12.79 18.12
C ALA A 88 4.15 -12.79 16.71
N MET A 89 4.08 -11.61 16.09
CA MET A 89 3.40 -11.41 14.81
C MET A 89 4.35 -11.59 13.63
N PRO A 90 4.12 -12.54 12.70
CA PRO A 90 4.83 -12.59 11.44
C PRO A 90 4.54 -11.35 10.58
N VAL A 91 5.56 -10.82 9.91
CA VAL A 91 5.46 -9.54 9.17
C VAL A 91 5.67 -9.72 7.66
N GLY A 92 5.15 -8.79 6.87
CA GLY A 92 5.22 -8.77 5.41
C GLY A 92 3.93 -9.27 4.78
N ASN A 93 3.15 -8.37 4.19
CA ASN A 93 1.85 -8.69 3.62
C ASN A 93 1.97 -9.55 2.36
N GLU A 94 2.79 -9.10 1.42
CA GLU A 94 2.93 -9.65 0.07
C GLU A 94 4.39 -10.03 -0.25
N GLY A 95 4.55 -10.84 -1.29
CA GLY A 95 5.84 -11.13 -1.88
C GLY A 95 5.73 -12.16 -2.99
N ALA A 96 6.86 -12.46 -3.61
CA ALA A 96 6.96 -13.40 -4.70
C ALA A 96 8.12 -14.37 -4.51
N GLY A 97 7.99 -15.54 -5.12
CA GLY A 97 8.96 -16.61 -5.00
C GLY A 97 8.62 -17.81 -5.86
N THR A 98 9.41 -18.87 -5.70
CA THR A 98 9.22 -20.12 -6.44
C THR A 98 8.51 -21.15 -5.57
N VAL A 99 7.48 -21.80 -6.09
CA VAL A 99 6.83 -22.92 -5.40
C VAL A 99 7.75 -24.15 -5.45
N ILE A 100 8.22 -24.58 -4.29
CA ILE A 100 9.18 -25.70 -4.16
C ILE A 100 8.54 -26.99 -3.67
N ALA A 101 7.33 -26.92 -3.11
CA ALA A 101 6.55 -28.08 -2.69
C ALA A 101 5.05 -27.81 -2.85
N ALA A 102 4.27 -28.86 -3.04
CA ALA A 102 2.81 -28.78 -3.19
C ALA A 102 2.13 -29.96 -2.51
N GLY A 103 0.95 -29.73 -1.96
CA GLY A 103 0.00 -30.76 -1.54
C GLY A 103 -0.62 -31.47 -2.74
N GLU A 104 -1.41 -32.49 -2.48
CA GLU A 104 -1.92 -33.43 -3.49
C GLU A 104 -3.04 -32.87 -4.38
N ALA A 105 -3.65 -31.73 -4.05
CA ALA A 105 -4.69 -31.14 -4.88
C ALA A 105 -4.15 -30.67 -6.24
N ALA A 106 -4.96 -30.82 -7.30
CA ALA A 106 -4.53 -30.57 -8.67
C ALA A 106 -4.06 -29.11 -8.88
N GLU A 107 -4.75 -28.15 -8.27
CA GLU A 107 -4.41 -26.73 -8.32
C GLU A 107 -3.07 -26.43 -7.62
N ALA A 108 -2.72 -27.16 -6.56
CA ALA A 108 -1.43 -27.02 -5.89
C ALA A 108 -0.30 -27.64 -6.74
N GLN A 109 -0.53 -28.85 -7.26
CA GLN A 109 0.42 -29.53 -8.15
C GLN A 109 0.72 -28.71 -9.41
N ALA A 110 -0.28 -28.02 -9.96
CA ALA A 110 -0.12 -27.15 -11.12
C ALA A 110 0.82 -25.96 -10.87
N LEU A 111 1.05 -25.57 -9.62
CA LEU A 111 1.96 -24.49 -9.26
C LEU A 111 3.40 -24.94 -9.02
N LEU A 112 3.68 -26.24 -8.90
CA LEU A 112 5.01 -26.72 -8.56
C LEU A 112 6.06 -26.24 -9.58
N GLY A 113 7.15 -25.64 -9.09
CA GLY A 113 8.21 -25.05 -9.90
C GLY A 113 7.87 -23.70 -10.54
N LYS A 114 6.62 -23.24 -10.44
CA LYS A 114 6.22 -21.92 -10.96
C LYS A 114 6.64 -20.81 -10.00
N ARG A 115 6.91 -19.64 -10.58
CA ARG A 115 7.07 -18.41 -9.82
C ARG A 115 5.71 -17.75 -9.63
N VAL A 116 5.39 -17.42 -8.38
CA VAL A 116 4.10 -16.85 -8.00
C VAL A 116 4.29 -15.63 -7.11
N THR A 117 3.28 -14.77 -7.08
CA THR A 117 3.09 -13.70 -6.09
C THR A 117 1.83 -13.97 -5.29
N CYS A 118 1.83 -13.61 -4.01
CA CYS A 118 0.69 -13.77 -3.12
C CYS A 118 0.71 -12.78 -1.95
N VAL A 119 -0.39 -12.70 -1.21
CA VAL A 119 -0.57 -11.84 -0.02
C VAL A 119 -1.02 -12.65 1.23
N PRO A 120 -0.26 -13.66 1.67
CA PRO A 120 -0.68 -14.54 2.76
C PRO A 120 -0.41 -13.95 4.15
N GLY A 121 0.33 -12.83 4.24
CA GLY A 121 0.96 -12.36 5.47
C GLY A 121 2.18 -13.22 5.90
N GLY A 122 3.11 -12.61 6.64
CA GLY A 122 4.34 -13.26 7.08
C GLY A 122 5.36 -13.51 5.96
N MET A 123 5.38 -12.68 4.92
CA MET A 123 6.26 -12.84 3.75
C MET A 123 7.71 -12.42 4.00
N TYR A 124 8.02 -11.83 5.14
CA TYR A 124 9.41 -11.63 5.58
C TYR A 124 9.95 -12.93 6.18
N ALA A 125 10.00 -13.96 5.35
CA ALA A 125 10.39 -15.32 5.70
C ALA A 125 11.10 -15.99 4.53
N GLN A 126 12.00 -16.93 4.80
CA GLN A 126 12.65 -17.73 3.75
C GLN A 126 11.66 -18.65 3.04
N TYR A 127 10.72 -19.22 3.79
CA TYR A 127 9.68 -20.11 3.27
C TYR A 127 8.31 -19.73 3.82
N ARG A 128 7.26 -19.93 3.01
CA ARG A 128 5.89 -19.70 3.44
C ARG A 128 4.94 -20.77 2.90
N LEU A 129 4.16 -21.36 3.80
CA LEU A 129 3.03 -22.21 3.44
C LEU A 129 1.81 -21.35 3.07
N VAL A 130 1.29 -21.52 1.86
CA VAL A 130 0.18 -20.71 1.32
C VAL A 130 -0.85 -21.61 0.63
N ASP A 131 -2.11 -21.18 0.57
CA ASP A 131 -3.11 -21.85 -0.26
C ASP A 131 -2.89 -21.50 -1.74
N ALA A 132 -2.97 -22.49 -2.62
CA ALA A 132 -2.75 -22.33 -4.06
C ALA A 132 -3.67 -21.27 -4.69
N ARG A 133 -4.90 -21.10 -4.19
CA ARG A 133 -5.87 -20.10 -4.70
C ARG A 133 -5.48 -18.66 -4.36
N ALA A 134 -4.60 -18.47 -3.38
CA ALA A 134 -4.05 -17.17 -3.04
C ALA A 134 -2.87 -16.77 -3.94
N CYS A 135 -2.36 -17.69 -4.78
CA CYS A 135 -1.23 -17.45 -5.66
C CYS A 135 -1.68 -16.91 -7.01
N MET A 136 -0.95 -15.92 -7.52
CA MET A 136 -1.01 -15.48 -8.91
C MET A 136 0.30 -15.87 -9.58
N VAL A 137 0.23 -16.67 -10.65
CA VAL A 137 1.41 -17.06 -11.44
C VAL A 137 1.95 -15.82 -12.15
N LEU A 138 3.26 -15.58 -12.01
CA LEU A 138 3.92 -14.50 -12.73
C LEU A 138 4.08 -14.87 -14.21
N PRO A 139 4.05 -13.89 -15.14
CA PRO A 139 4.34 -14.12 -16.55
C PRO A 139 5.69 -14.81 -16.77
N ASP A 140 5.80 -15.57 -17.86
CA ASP A 140 7.05 -16.21 -18.23
C ASP A 140 8.18 -15.17 -18.37
N GLY A 141 9.33 -15.48 -17.79
CA GLY A 141 10.49 -14.57 -17.75
C GLY A 141 10.45 -13.50 -16.66
N ALA A 142 9.31 -13.27 -15.99
CA ALA A 142 9.25 -12.32 -14.88
C ALA A 142 10.04 -12.82 -13.65
N THR A 143 10.83 -11.93 -13.05
CA THR A 143 11.58 -12.22 -11.82
C THR A 143 10.69 -12.08 -10.58
N ALA A 144 11.11 -12.65 -9.46
CA ALA A 144 10.38 -12.48 -8.20
C ALA A 144 10.39 -11.01 -7.76
N GLU A 145 11.48 -10.29 -7.99
CA GLU A 145 11.54 -8.85 -7.73
C GLU A 145 10.48 -8.07 -8.52
N GLN A 146 10.30 -8.36 -9.82
CA GLN A 146 9.25 -7.74 -10.63
C GLN A 146 7.85 -8.10 -10.12
N GLY A 147 7.66 -9.31 -9.60
CA GLY A 147 6.41 -9.77 -9.00
C GLY A 147 6.16 -9.34 -7.55
N ALA A 148 7.18 -8.84 -6.83
CA ALA A 148 7.12 -8.72 -5.37
C ALA A 148 6.05 -7.75 -4.88
N SER A 149 5.72 -6.73 -5.68
CA SER A 149 4.68 -5.75 -5.39
C SER A 149 3.49 -5.84 -6.33
N ALA A 150 3.23 -7.03 -6.88
CA ALA A 150 2.18 -7.25 -7.86
C ALA A 150 0.77 -7.37 -7.25
N PHE A 151 0.62 -7.27 -5.93
CA PHE A 151 -0.70 -7.39 -5.29
C PHE A 151 -1.17 -6.07 -4.68
N VAL A 152 -0.53 -5.60 -3.61
CA VAL A 152 -1.08 -4.53 -2.76
C VAL A 152 -1.22 -3.22 -3.53
N ASN A 153 -0.14 -2.68 -4.09
CA ASN A 153 -0.19 -1.38 -4.78
C ASN A 153 -1.03 -1.43 -6.07
N PRO A 154 -0.84 -2.41 -6.98
CA PRO A 154 -1.60 -2.51 -8.22
C PRO A 154 -3.11 -2.68 -7.98
N MET A 155 -3.50 -3.59 -7.09
CA MET A 155 -4.91 -3.85 -6.81
C MET A 155 -5.56 -2.68 -6.08
N THR A 156 -4.80 -1.92 -5.28
CA THR A 156 -5.31 -0.69 -4.66
C THR A 156 -5.52 0.41 -5.70
N ALA A 157 -4.57 0.65 -6.60
CA ALA A 157 -4.70 1.67 -7.64
C ALA A 157 -5.87 1.37 -8.60
N LEU A 158 -6.04 0.11 -9.00
CA LEU A 158 -7.21 -0.35 -9.75
C LEU A 158 -8.50 -0.21 -8.91
N GLY A 159 -8.43 -0.54 -7.62
CA GLY A 159 -9.57 -0.43 -6.70
C GLY A 159 -10.09 1.00 -6.56
N PHE A 160 -9.21 2.00 -6.63
CA PHE A 160 -9.61 3.41 -6.66
C PHE A 160 -10.43 3.75 -7.90
N VAL A 161 -10.01 3.28 -9.08
CA VAL A 161 -10.73 3.48 -10.33
C VAL A 161 -12.08 2.76 -10.33
N GLU A 162 -12.13 1.52 -9.83
CA GLU A 162 -13.38 0.77 -9.69
C GLU A 162 -14.34 1.43 -8.69
N THR A 163 -13.83 1.92 -7.56
CA THR A 163 -14.61 2.65 -6.54
C THR A 163 -15.15 3.96 -7.12
N MET A 164 -14.32 4.74 -7.82
CA MET A 164 -14.74 5.94 -8.52
C MET A 164 -15.92 5.66 -9.47
N ARG A 165 -15.80 4.62 -10.31
CA ARG A 165 -16.85 4.23 -11.26
C ARG A 165 -18.12 3.76 -10.55
N ALA A 166 -17.99 2.90 -9.55
CA ALA A 166 -19.12 2.33 -8.81
C ALA A 166 -19.94 3.40 -8.05
N GLU A 167 -19.27 4.45 -7.59
CA GLU A 167 -19.91 5.57 -6.89
C GLU A 167 -20.38 6.70 -7.82
N GLY A 168 -20.25 6.52 -9.14
CA GLY A 168 -20.76 7.46 -10.14
C GLY A 168 -19.89 8.69 -10.38
N HIS A 169 -18.63 8.68 -9.92
CA HIS A 169 -17.65 9.72 -10.19
C HIS A 169 -16.95 9.49 -11.54
N LYS A 170 -16.47 10.57 -12.16
CA LYS A 170 -15.83 10.54 -13.51
C LYS A 170 -14.33 10.80 -13.51
N ALA A 171 -13.83 11.37 -12.41
CA ALA A 171 -12.46 11.77 -12.22
C ALA A 171 -12.13 11.74 -10.73
N LEU A 172 -10.85 11.64 -10.39
CA LEU A 172 -10.41 11.49 -9.01
C LEU A 172 -9.23 12.40 -8.65
N VAL A 173 -9.08 12.65 -7.36
CA VAL A 173 -7.92 13.28 -6.74
C VAL A 173 -7.12 12.22 -6.00
N HIS A 174 -5.79 12.23 -6.11
CA HIS A 174 -4.91 11.35 -5.32
C HIS A 174 -3.81 12.14 -4.63
N THR A 175 -3.60 11.88 -3.34
CA THR A 175 -2.54 12.53 -2.55
C THR A 175 -1.34 11.60 -2.34
N ALA A 176 -0.18 12.18 -2.01
CA ALA A 176 1.11 11.48 -2.03
C ALA A 176 1.36 10.80 -3.39
N ALA A 177 0.97 11.48 -4.47
CA ALA A 177 0.90 10.92 -5.82
C ALA A 177 2.25 10.47 -6.39
N ALA A 178 3.37 10.98 -5.84
CA ALA A 178 4.72 10.54 -6.22
C ALA A 178 5.12 9.17 -5.64
N SER A 179 4.30 8.56 -4.78
CA SER A 179 4.49 7.19 -4.28
C SER A 179 4.46 6.16 -5.42
N ASN A 180 5.01 4.95 -5.22
CA ASN A 180 4.94 3.88 -6.23
C ASN A 180 3.49 3.60 -6.66
N LEU A 181 2.54 3.61 -5.71
CA LEU A 181 1.12 3.45 -6.02
C LEU A 181 0.59 4.62 -6.87
N GLY A 182 0.89 5.86 -6.48
CA GLY A 182 0.43 7.03 -7.24
C GLY A 182 1.00 7.10 -8.66
N GLN A 183 2.26 6.68 -8.86
CA GLN A 183 2.84 6.53 -10.20
C GLN A 183 2.13 5.46 -11.04
N MET A 184 1.71 4.34 -10.43
CA MET A 184 0.85 3.35 -11.13
C MET A 184 -0.50 3.97 -11.49
N LEU A 185 -1.11 4.71 -10.56
CA LEU A 185 -2.40 5.36 -10.78
C LEU A 185 -2.36 6.38 -11.91
N VAL A 186 -1.29 7.19 -12.02
CA VAL A 186 -1.06 8.08 -13.17
C VAL A 186 -1.12 7.30 -14.49
N LYS A 187 -0.35 6.20 -14.59
CA LYS A 187 -0.30 5.38 -15.80
C LYS A 187 -1.64 4.72 -16.13
N ILE A 188 -2.35 4.22 -15.11
CA ILE A 188 -3.70 3.63 -15.26
C ILE A 188 -4.67 4.67 -15.79
N CYS A 189 -4.70 5.86 -15.18
CA CYS A 189 -5.62 6.93 -15.57
C CYS A 189 -5.32 7.44 -16.99
N GLN A 190 -4.04 7.53 -17.38
CA GLN A 190 -3.67 7.86 -18.77
C GLN A 190 -4.13 6.78 -19.75
N ALA A 191 -3.92 5.50 -19.43
CA ALA A 191 -4.32 4.40 -20.30
C ALA A 191 -5.85 4.25 -20.43
N ASP A 192 -6.61 4.72 -19.44
CA ASP A 192 -8.08 4.62 -19.38
C ASP A 192 -8.78 5.95 -19.70
N ASP A 193 -8.04 7.00 -20.11
CA ASP A 193 -8.55 8.36 -20.34
C ASP A 193 -9.35 8.94 -19.14
N ILE A 194 -8.89 8.66 -17.92
CA ILE A 194 -9.50 9.14 -16.68
C ILE A 194 -8.79 10.42 -16.22
N PRO A 195 -9.51 11.55 -16.03
CA PRO A 195 -8.91 12.75 -15.47
C PRO A 195 -8.48 12.53 -14.01
N LEU A 196 -7.23 12.91 -13.70
CA LEU A 196 -6.60 12.70 -12.40
C LEU A 196 -5.93 13.99 -11.92
N VAL A 197 -6.27 14.44 -10.72
CA VAL A 197 -5.53 15.50 -10.01
C VAL A 197 -4.56 14.87 -9.03
N ASN A 198 -3.27 15.10 -9.23
CA ASN A 198 -2.19 14.56 -8.41
C ASN A 198 -1.72 15.61 -7.41
N ILE A 199 -1.77 15.30 -6.12
CA ILE A 199 -1.28 16.19 -5.07
C ILE A 199 0.00 15.62 -4.47
N VAL A 200 1.05 16.45 -4.47
CA VAL A 200 2.38 16.17 -3.94
C VAL A 200 2.77 17.25 -2.92
N ARG A 201 4.00 17.20 -2.40
CA ARG A 201 4.50 18.12 -1.36
C ARG A 201 5.86 18.73 -1.66
N SER A 202 6.32 18.63 -2.90
CA SER A 202 7.55 19.30 -3.32
C SER A 202 7.62 19.50 -4.85
N PRO A 203 8.39 20.50 -5.33
CA PRO A 203 8.60 20.72 -6.76
C PRO A 203 9.29 19.55 -7.47
N ALA A 204 10.19 18.83 -6.78
CA ALA A 204 10.85 17.65 -7.33
C ALA A 204 9.85 16.51 -7.62
N GLN A 205 8.83 16.35 -6.77
CA GLN A 205 7.75 15.40 -6.98
C GLN A 205 6.81 15.84 -8.11
N VAL A 206 6.63 17.17 -8.31
CA VAL A 206 5.90 17.70 -9.47
C VAL A 206 6.61 17.31 -10.76
N ALA A 207 7.93 17.56 -10.84
CA ALA A 207 8.74 17.21 -12.00
C ALA A 207 8.66 15.71 -12.32
N LEU A 208 8.86 14.86 -11.31
CA LEU A 208 8.75 13.39 -11.44
C LEU A 208 7.44 12.96 -12.11
N LEU A 209 6.30 13.48 -11.65
CA LEU A 209 5.00 13.05 -12.20
C LEU A 209 4.72 13.66 -13.58
N ARG A 210 5.22 14.88 -13.86
CA ARG A 210 5.13 15.47 -15.21
C ARG A 210 5.97 14.69 -16.22
N ASP A 211 7.14 14.20 -15.83
CA ASP A 211 7.97 13.33 -16.67
C ASP A 211 7.28 11.98 -16.98
N LEU A 212 6.38 11.53 -16.09
CA LEU A 212 5.48 10.41 -16.35
C LEU A 212 4.24 10.78 -17.19
N GLY A 213 4.11 12.05 -17.60
CA GLY A 213 3.02 12.56 -18.41
C GLY A 213 1.77 13.00 -17.63
N ALA A 214 1.84 13.15 -16.31
CA ALA A 214 0.70 13.61 -15.52
C ALA A 214 0.36 15.07 -15.84
N ARG A 215 -0.90 15.34 -16.22
CA ARG A 215 -1.39 16.68 -16.61
C ARG A 215 -1.57 17.61 -15.42
N HIS A 216 -2.32 17.18 -14.41
CA HIS A 216 -2.59 17.97 -13.21
C HIS A 216 -1.76 17.48 -12.04
N VAL A 217 -0.69 18.20 -11.73
CA VAL A 217 0.20 17.91 -10.59
C VAL A 217 0.39 19.17 -9.76
N LEU A 218 -0.02 19.11 -8.50
CA LEU A 218 -0.13 20.24 -7.59
C LEU A 218 0.76 20.03 -6.37
N ASP A 219 1.56 21.03 -6.03
CA ASP A 219 2.32 21.03 -4.77
C ASP A 219 1.50 21.66 -3.66
N SER A 220 1.13 20.85 -2.66
CA SER A 220 0.33 21.28 -1.50
C SER A 220 1.03 22.31 -0.59
N THR A 221 2.33 22.52 -0.78
CA THR A 221 3.15 23.50 -0.05
C THR A 221 3.28 24.84 -0.75
N ALA A 222 2.84 24.95 -2.01
CA ALA A 222 2.89 26.20 -2.76
C ALA A 222 1.81 27.19 -2.29
N ASP A 223 2.13 28.49 -2.33
CA ASP A 223 1.24 29.57 -1.91
C ASP A 223 -0.06 29.62 -2.74
N ASP A 224 0.03 29.29 -4.02
CA ASP A 224 -1.07 29.29 -4.99
C ASP A 224 -1.83 27.94 -5.06
N PHE A 225 -1.52 26.98 -4.18
CA PHE A 225 -2.12 25.64 -4.24
C PHE A 225 -3.65 25.66 -4.26
N ALA A 226 -4.29 26.55 -3.47
CA ALA A 226 -5.75 26.62 -3.41
C ALA A 226 -6.36 27.00 -4.77
N GLU A 227 -5.75 27.96 -5.46
CA GLU A 227 -6.19 28.43 -6.78
C GLU A 227 -5.95 27.34 -7.84
N LEU A 228 -4.76 26.73 -7.82
CA LEU A 228 -4.42 25.63 -8.73
C LEU A 228 -5.31 24.41 -8.54
N LEU A 229 -5.70 24.10 -7.30
CA LEU A 229 -6.62 23.00 -7.00
C LEU A 229 -8.01 23.27 -7.58
N VAL A 230 -8.56 24.47 -7.40
CA VAL A 230 -9.86 24.85 -7.97
C VAL A 230 -9.80 24.79 -9.50
N ALA A 231 -8.73 25.29 -10.12
CA ALA A 231 -8.55 25.24 -11.57
C ALA A 231 -8.50 23.80 -12.09
N ALA A 232 -7.69 22.93 -11.47
CA ALA A 232 -7.60 21.52 -11.85
C ALA A 232 -8.92 20.77 -11.65
N LEU A 233 -9.65 21.05 -10.56
CA LEU A 233 -10.96 20.45 -10.31
C LEU A 233 -12.03 20.95 -11.28
N THR A 234 -11.96 22.21 -11.71
CA THR A 234 -12.85 22.77 -12.75
C THR A 234 -12.66 22.04 -14.07
N GLU A 235 -11.42 21.78 -14.46
CA GLU A 235 -11.08 21.12 -15.71
C GLU A 235 -11.40 19.61 -15.69
N THR A 236 -11.15 18.95 -14.56
CA THR A 236 -11.32 17.48 -14.44
C THR A 236 -12.73 17.06 -14.03
N GLY A 237 -13.45 17.90 -13.29
CA GLY A 237 -14.73 17.53 -12.66
C GLY A 237 -14.59 16.50 -11.53
N ALA A 238 -13.39 16.33 -10.97
CA ALA A 238 -13.15 15.34 -9.92
C ALA A 238 -13.96 15.65 -8.65
N THR A 239 -14.64 14.63 -8.13
CA THR A 239 -15.54 14.71 -6.97
C THR A 239 -15.31 13.60 -5.95
N ILE A 240 -14.30 12.76 -6.18
CA ILE A 240 -13.81 11.76 -5.23
C ILE A 240 -12.30 11.93 -5.04
N ALA A 241 -11.82 11.74 -3.81
CA ALA A 241 -10.41 11.80 -3.46
C ALA A 241 -9.97 10.55 -2.71
N PHE A 242 -8.75 10.09 -2.98
CA PHE A 242 -8.05 9.06 -2.22
C PHE A 242 -6.82 9.68 -1.56
N ASP A 243 -6.89 9.82 -0.23
CA ASP A 243 -5.89 10.48 0.59
C ASP A 243 -5.02 9.48 1.35
N ALA A 244 -3.72 9.54 1.09
CA ALA A 244 -2.71 8.73 1.78
C ALA A 244 -2.21 9.39 3.08
N ILE A 245 -2.51 10.67 3.28
CA ILE A 245 -1.98 11.49 4.38
C ILE A 245 -2.76 11.22 5.67
N GLY A 246 -4.08 11.36 5.62
CA GLY A 246 -5.00 11.19 6.75
C GLY A 246 -5.05 12.42 7.66
N GLY A 247 -3.93 12.74 8.31
CA GLY A 247 -3.81 13.87 9.21
C GLY A 247 -3.85 15.25 8.56
N GLY A 248 -4.08 16.27 9.38
CA GLY A 248 -4.08 17.67 8.94
C GLY A 248 -5.35 18.09 8.19
N SER A 249 -5.23 19.13 7.36
CA SER A 249 -6.37 19.82 6.73
C SER A 249 -6.55 19.53 5.23
N LEU A 250 -5.70 18.68 4.62
CA LEU A 250 -5.69 18.49 3.17
C LEU A 250 -7.03 17.96 2.64
N VAL A 251 -7.63 16.98 3.31
CA VAL A 251 -8.98 16.48 2.96
C VAL A 251 -10.01 17.61 2.99
N SER A 252 -9.99 18.47 4.01
CA SER A 252 -10.90 19.61 4.11
C SER A 252 -10.71 20.62 2.98
N ARG A 253 -9.46 20.89 2.58
CA ARG A 253 -9.13 21.77 1.44
C ARG A 253 -9.66 21.19 0.13
N ILE A 254 -9.49 19.88 -0.09
CA ILE A 254 -10.00 19.18 -1.27
C ILE A 254 -11.52 19.27 -1.36
N LEU A 255 -12.23 18.91 -0.28
CA LEU A 255 -13.70 18.99 -0.25
C LEU A 255 -14.21 20.43 -0.43
N GLY A 256 -13.52 21.41 0.16
CA GLY A 256 -13.81 22.83 -0.02
C GLY A 256 -13.69 23.28 -1.48
N ALA A 257 -12.59 22.90 -2.15
CA ALA A 257 -12.37 23.24 -3.55
C ALA A 257 -13.38 22.52 -4.47
N MET A 258 -13.72 21.25 -4.20
CA MET A 258 -14.78 20.55 -4.93
C MET A 258 -16.13 21.27 -4.79
N GLU A 259 -16.48 21.76 -3.60
CA GLU A 259 -17.72 22.53 -3.41
C GLU A 259 -17.67 23.86 -4.18
N GLN A 260 -16.55 24.57 -4.13
CA GLN A 260 -16.40 25.83 -4.87
C GLN A 260 -16.65 25.64 -6.37
N VAL A 261 -16.12 24.56 -6.95
CA VAL A 261 -16.38 24.19 -8.35
C VAL A 261 -17.83 23.77 -8.56
N ALA A 262 -18.37 22.91 -7.68
CA ALA A 262 -19.72 22.36 -7.82
C ALA A 262 -20.86 23.38 -7.60
N SER A 263 -20.55 24.51 -6.94
CA SER A 263 -21.48 25.63 -6.71
C SER A 263 -21.22 26.83 -7.64
N ALA A 264 -20.21 26.76 -8.51
CA ALA A 264 -19.91 27.84 -9.44
C ALA A 264 -21.10 28.09 -10.38
N GLY A 265 -21.65 29.32 -10.35
CA GLY A 265 -22.80 29.70 -11.16
C GLY A 265 -24.15 29.11 -10.72
N ALA A 266 -24.20 28.39 -9.58
CA ALA A 266 -25.44 27.82 -9.05
C ALA A 266 -26.32 28.88 -8.36
N ILE A 267 -27.63 28.63 -8.31
CA ILE A 267 -28.55 29.39 -7.47
C ILE A 267 -28.21 29.12 -6.00
N TYR A 268 -28.38 30.12 -5.14
CA TYR A 268 -28.15 29.99 -3.70
C TYR A 268 -28.86 28.76 -3.12
N SER A 269 -28.08 27.92 -2.43
CA SER A 269 -28.56 26.78 -1.65
C SER A 269 -28.08 26.93 -0.22
N ARG A 270 -29.00 26.85 0.74
CA ARG A 270 -28.68 26.84 2.18
C ARG A 270 -27.73 25.69 2.56
N TYR A 271 -27.69 24.63 1.76
CA TYR A 271 -26.96 23.39 2.02
C TYR A 271 -25.82 23.12 1.03
N GLY A 272 -25.49 24.07 0.16
CA GLY A 272 -24.47 23.91 -0.89
C GLY A 272 -24.94 23.07 -2.08
N SER A 273 -23.99 22.66 -2.93
CA SER A 273 -24.23 21.83 -4.11
C SER A 273 -24.76 20.44 -3.73
N ALA A 274 -25.71 19.93 -4.51
CA ALA A 274 -26.21 18.57 -4.36
C ALA A 274 -25.20 17.50 -4.79
N THR A 275 -24.13 17.90 -5.51
CA THR A 275 -23.07 17.00 -5.96
C THR A 275 -22.36 16.36 -4.78
N MET A 276 -22.38 15.03 -4.73
CA MET A 276 -21.69 14.26 -3.69
C MET A 276 -20.18 14.43 -3.82
N LYS A 277 -19.54 14.83 -2.73
CA LYS A 277 -18.08 14.96 -2.62
C LYS A 277 -17.56 13.89 -1.67
N GLN A 278 -16.75 12.97 -2.16
CA GLN A 278 -16.25 11.85 -1.40
C GLN A 278 -14.75 12.00 -1.13
N ALA A 279 -14.30 11.74 0.08
CA ALA A 279 -12.88 11.59 0.38
C ALA A 279 -12.65 10.30 1.18
N TYR A 280 -11.81 9.43 0.63
CA TYR A 280 -11.34 8.23 1.28
C TYR A 280 -9.96 8.45 1.89
N ILE A 281 -9.82 8.22 3.19
CA ILE A 281 -8.52 8.13 3.85
C ILE A 281 -8.10 6.66 3.77
N TYR A 282 -7.09 6.35 2.95
CA TYR A 282 -6.60 4.99 2.74
C TYR A 282 -5.21 4.76 3.35
N GLY A 283 -4.58 5.83 3.84
CA GLY A 283 -3.27 5.80 4.50
C GLY A 283 -3.22 6.74 5.70
N ALA A 284 -2.13 6.63 6.46
CA ALA A 284 -1.88 7.42 7.66
C ALA A 284 -0.41 7.87 7.69
N LEU A 285 0.03 8.57 6.63
CA LEU A 285 1.38 9.12 6.56
C LEU A 285 1.59 10.27 7.56
N ASP A 286 0.52 11.00 7.89
CA ASP A 286 0.45 11.93 9.01
C ASP A 286 -0.50 11.37 10.07
N LEU A 287 0.00 11.17 11.29
CA LEU A 287 -0.75 10.63 12.43
C LEU A 287 -1.45 11.73 13.25
N SER A 288 -1.33 13.00 12.85
CA SER A 288 -2.07 14.11 13.46
C SER A 288 -3.59 13.97 13.22
N PRO A 289 -4.43 14.64 14.03
CA PRO A 289 -5.88 14.62 13.80
C PRO A 289 -6.25 15.15 12.41
N THR A 290 -7.21 14.50 11.75
CA THR A 290 -7.87 15.05 10.55
C THR A 290 -8.73 16.25 10.94
N LEU A 291 -8.48 17.40 10.32
CA LEU A 291 -9.17 18.66 10.60
C LEU A 291 -10.15 19.00 9.47
N LEU A 292 -11.45 19.11 9.79
CA LEU A 292 -12.51 19.44 8.83
C LEU A 292 -13.22 20.75 9.22
N THR A 293 -13.16 21.76 8.34
CA THR A 293 -13.81 23.07 8.56
C THR A 293 -15.26 23.14 8.06
N ARG A 294 -15.76 22.08 7.40
CA ARG A 294 -17.15 21.92 6.94
C ARG A 294 -17.68 23.08 6.10
N SER A 295 -16.83 23.71 5.30
CA SER A 295 -17.18 24.79 4.37
C SER A 295 -17.67 24.29 3.00
N PHE A 296 -18.21 23.07 2.93
CA PHE A 296 -18.48 22.33 1.68
C PHE A 296 -19.89 21.73 1.59
N GLY A 297 -20.88 22.43 2.16
CA GLY A 297 -22.29 22.02 2.12
C GLY A 297 -22.59 20.75 2.91
N PHE A 298 -23.64 20.02 2.51
CA PHE A 298 -24.11 18.80 3.19
C PHE A 298 -24.05 17.53 2.33
N SER A 299 -23.70 17.64 1.04
CA SER A 299 -23.47 16.48 0.16
C SER A 299 -21.99 16.09 0.17
N TRP A 300 -21.52 15.54 1.29
CA TRP A 300 -20.14 15.07 1.42
C TRP A 300 -20.01 13.87 2.35
N ARG A 301 -18.91 13.13 2.18
CA ARG A 301 -18.54 11.99 3.02
C ARG A 301 -17.02 11.93 3.17
N VAL A 302 -16.57 11.56 4.37
CA VAL A 302 -15.19 11.16 4.65
C VAL A 302 -15.22 9.79 5.29
N GLY A 303 -14.42 8.85 4.81
CA GLY A 303 -14.39 7.48 5.33
C GLY A 303 -13.06 6.79 5.10
N GLY A 304 -12.85 5.67 5.78
CA GLY A 304 -11.71 4.79 5.51
C GLY A 304 -11.90 3.99 4.22
N TRP A 305 -10.80 3.68 3.53
CA TRP A 305 -10.79 2.73 2.42
C TRP A 305 -9.71 1.68 2.64
N LEU A 306 -10.05 0.42 2.42
CA LEU A 306 -9.10 -0.69 2.57
C LEU A 306 -9.29 -1.72 1.46
N LEU A 307 -8.18 -2.23 0.93
CA LEU A 307 -8.17 -3.14 -0.21
C LEU A 307 -8.97 -4.41 0.06
N THR A 308 -8.76 -5.09 1.20
CA THR A 308 -9.40 -6.39 1.46
C THR A 308 -10.93 -6.29 1.52
N PRO A 309 -11.55 -5.34 2.25
CA PRO A 309 -12.99 -5.10 2.17
C PRO A 309 -13.47 -4.77 0.76
N PHE A 310 -12.73 -3.94 0.02
CA PHE A 310 -13.07 -3.60 -1.36
C PHE A 310 -13.10 -4.86 -2.26
N LEU A 311 -12.07 -5.71 -2.20
CA LEU A 311 -12.01 -6.94 -3.01
C LEU A 311 -13.17 -7.89 -2.68
N ALA A 312 -13.57 -7.98 -1.41
CA ALA A 312 -14.72 -8.78 -1.00
C ALA A 312 -16.04 -8.21 -1.57
N GLN A 313 -16.20 -6.89 -1.60
CA GLN A 313 -17.37 -6.23 -2.15
C GLN A 313 -17.43 -6.26 -3.69
N ALA A 314 -16.28 -6.13 -4.36
CA ALA A 314 -16.18 -6.07 -5.82
C ALA A 314 -16.56 -7.39 -6.52
N GLY A 315 -16.48 -8.51 -5.78
CA GLY A 315 -16.80 -9.84 -6.29
C GLY A 315 -15.70 -10.47 -7.15
N ALA A 316 -15.76 -11.80 -7.30
CA ALA A 316 -14.69 -12.59 -7.91
C ALA A 316 -14.36 -12.19 -9.36
N GLU A 317 -15.38 -11.84 -10.16
CA GLU A 317 -15.20 -11.45 -11.57
C GLU A 317 -14.38 -10.17 -11.70
N THR A 318 -14.74 -9.12 -10.94
CA THR A 318 -14.00 -7.85 -10.92
C THR A 318 -12.57 -8.07 -10.43
N VAL A 319 -12.40 -8.86 -9.37
CA VAL A 319 -11.08 -9.16 -8.80
C VAL A 319 -10.21 -9.92 -9.81
N GLU A 320 -10.75 -10.89 -10.54
CA GLU A 320 -9.99 -11.61 -11.56
C GLU A 320 -9.63 -10.71 -12.74
N ARG A 321 -10.55 -9.86 -13.20
CA ARG A 321 -10.23 -8.85 -14.25
C ARG A 321 -9.09 -7.93 -13.83
N MET A 322 -9.09 -7.49 -12.57
CA MET A 322 -7.99 -6.68 -12.01
C MET A 322 -6.68 -7.48 -11.98
N ARG A 323 -6.70 -8.71 -11.45
CA ARG A 323 -5.52 -9.60 -11.40
C ARG A 323 -4.94 -9.87 -12.79
N ALA A 324 -5.79 -10.16 -13.77
CA ALA A 324 -5.40 -10.35 -15.16
C ALA A 324 -4.70 -9.10 -15.71
N ARG A 325 -5.29 -7.91 -15.50
CA ARG A 325 -4.67 -6.65 -15.93
C ARG A 325 -3.30 -6.43 -15.29
N VAL A 326 -3.14 -6.76 -14.00
CA VAL A 326 -1.85 -6.65 -13.31
C VAL A 326 -0.82 -7.61 -13.90
N ARG A 327 -1.19 -8.89 -14.08
CA ARG A 327 -0.33 -9.90 -14.69
C ARG A 327 0.14 -9.48 -16.08
N ASP A 328 -0.78 -9.02 -16.93
CA ASP A 328 -0.51 -8.71 -18.32
C ASP A 328 0.32 -7.41 -18.49
N ASN A 329 0.41 -6.58 -17.45
CA ASN A 329 1.15 -5.31 -17.45
C ASN A 329 2.17 -5.21 -16.31
N LEU A 330 2.63 -6.35 -15.80
CA LEU A 330 3.47 -6.43 -14.60
C LEU A 330 4.74 -5.57 -14.69
N THR A 331 5.42 -5.63 -15.84
CA THR A 331 6.68 -4.90 -16.10
C THR A 331 6.45 -3.54 -16.75
N GLY A 332 5.20 -3.16 -17.02
CA GLY A 332 4.81 -1.90 -17.66
C GLY A 332 4.08 -0.98 -16.68
N LEU A 333 2.74 -0.98 -16.74
CA LEU A 333 1.87 -0.13 -15.91
C LEU A 333 2.14 -0.31 -14.41
N PHE A 334 2.43 -1.54 -13.99
CA PHE A 334 2.56 -1.92 -12.58
C PHE A 334 4.01 -2.14 -12.13
N ALA A 335 4.98 -1.70 -12.93
CA ALA A 335 6.39 -1.79 -12.56
C ALA A 335 6.66 -1.05 -11.24
N SER A 336 7.34 -1.73 -10.32
CA SER A 336 7.83 -1.15 -9.07
C SER A 336 9.34 -0.94 -9.13
N HIS A 337 9.81 0.15 -8.51
CA HIS A 337 11.22 0.44 -8.35
C HIS A 337 11.61 0.29 -6.88
N TYR A 338 12.80 -0.24 -6.64
CA TYR A 338 13.37 -0.45 -5.31
C TYR A 338 14.74 0.22 -5.23
N LYS A 339 14.96 1.01 -4.18
CA LYS A 339 16.22 1.70 -3.89
C LYS A 339 17.31 0.71 -3.48
N ALA A 340 16.97 -0.28 -2.65
CA ALA A 340 17.92 -1.25 -2.13
C ALA A 340 17.25 -2.60 -1.84
N ARG A 341 18.11 -3.63 -1.74
CA ARG A 341 17.76 -5.02 -1.43
C ARG A 341 18.43 -5.37 -0.11
N LEU A 342 17.69 -5.97 0.80
CA LEU A 342 18.13 -6.28 2.16
C LEU A 342 17.89 -7.77 2.43
N SER A 343 18.88 -8.47 3.00
CA SER A 343 18.60 -9.78 3.62
C SER A 343 17.64 -9.61 4.80
N LEU A 344 17.09 -10.71 5.33
CA LEU A 344 16.29 -10.65 6.56
C LEU A 344 17.06 -10.04 7.74
N ARG A 345 18.37 -10.30 7.81
CA ARG A 345 19.26 -9.80 8.87
C ARG A 345 19.60 -8.33 8.66
N ASP A 346 19.94 -7.93 7.44
CA ASP A 346 20.27 -6.53 7.13
C ASP A 346 19.08 -5.60 7.33
N ALA A 347 17.86 -6.10 7.14
CA ALA A 347 16.63 -5.38 7.40
C ALA A 347 16.45 -4.98 8.87
N LEU A 348 17.23 -5.54 9.80
CA LEU A 348 17.21 -5.19 11.22
C LEU A 348 18.39 -4.31 11.65
N THR A 349 19.29 -3.93 10.73
CA THR A 349 20.36 -2.99 11.04
C THR A 349 19.80 -1.59 11.26
N ARG A 350 20.44 -0.81 12.14
CA ARG A 350 20.04 0.58 12.42
C ARG A 350 19.91 1.42 11.16
N ASP A 351 20.92 1.35 10.28
CA ASP A 351 20.93 2.13 9.04
C ASP A 351 19.78 1.77 8.11
N ALA A 352 19.48 0.47 7.95
CA ALA A 352 18.35 0.03 7.14
C ALA A 352 17.01 0.48 7.75
N VAL A 353 16.81 0.25 9.04
CA VAL A 353 15.56 0.56 9.77
C VAL A 353 15.24 2.04 9.68
N LEU A 354 16.20 2.92 9.96
CA LEU A 354 16.02 4.36 9.84
C LEU A 354 15.75 4.79 8.38
N ALA A 355 16.42 4.15 7.42
CA ALA A 355 16.28 4.51 6.02
C ALA A 355 14.92 4.14 5.41
N TYR A 356 14.40 2.93 5.67
CA TYR A 356 13.09 2.53 5.15
C TYR A 356 11.93 3.12 5.98
N ASN A 357 12.10 3.34 7.30
CA ASN A 357 11.03 3.90 8.13
C ASN A 357 10.77 5.39 7.82
N ALA A 358 11.76 6.09 7.24
CA ALA A 358 11.60 7.46 6.77
C ALA A 358 10.59 7.62 5.61
N ARG A 359 10.21 6.54 4.91
CA ARG A 359 9.17 6.51 3.85
C ARG A 359 9.37 7.61 2.79
N ARG A 360 10.63 7.86 2.41
CA ARG A 360 10.98 8.88 1.42
C ARG A 360 10.48 8.47 0.03
N THR A 361 10.09 9.45 -0.76
CA THR A 361 9.62 9.23 -2.14
C THR A 361 10.72 8.60 -2.99
N GLY A 362 10.37 7.58 -3.78
CA GLY A 362 11.32 6.83 -4.60
C GLY A 362 12.20 5.85 -3.80
N GLU A 363 12.06 5.77 -2.47
CA GLU A 363 12.89 4.92 -1.61
C GLU A 363 12.14 3.70 -1.09
N LYS A 364 11.66 2.83 -1.99
CA LYS A 364 11.11 1.54 -1.59
C LYS A 364 12.22 0.52 -1.38
N TYR A 365 12.12 -0.29 -0.34
CA TYR A 365 13.09 -1.34 -0.04
C TYR A 365 12.49 -2.71 -0.33
N LEU A 366 13.35 -3.65 -0.70
CA LEU A 366 12.98 -5.03 -0.98
C LEU A 366 13.74 -5.96 -0.05
N ILE A 367 13.02 -6.77 0.72
CA ILE A 367 13.61 -7.87 1.45
C ILE A 367 13.81 -9.03 0.46
N VAL A 368 15.01 -9.61 0.46
CA VAL A 368 15.40 -10.79 -0.32
C VAL A 368 15.70 -11.94 0.65
N PRO A 369 14.68 -12.69 1.12
CA PRO A 369 14.82 -13.46 2.36
C PRO A 369 15.84 -14.59 2.32
N ASN A 370 16.10 -15.12 1.13
CA ASN A 370 17.04 -16.21 0.88
C ASN A 370 18.40 -15.72 0.33
N ALA A 371 18.64 -14.41 0.28
CA ALA A 371 19.98 -13.88 0.02
C ALA A 371 20.89 -14.12 1.23
N ALA A 372 22.18 -14.36 0.95
CA ALA A 372 23.21 -14.61 1.95
C ALA A 372 23.46 -13.41 2.86
#